data_AF-A0A2N5K4K4-F1
#
_entry.id   AF-A0A2N5K4K4-F1
#
_cell.length_a   1.000
_cell.length_b   1.000
_cell.length_c   1.000
_cell.angle_alpha   90.00
_cell.angle_beta   90.00
_cell.angle_gamma   90.00
#
_symmetry.space_group_name_H-M   'P 1'
#
loop_
_entity.id
_entity.type
_entity.pdbx_description
1 polymer ?
#
loop_
_entity_poly.entity_id
_entity_poly.type
_entity_poly.pdbx_seq_one_letter_code
_entity_poly.pdbx_strand_id
1 'polypeptide(L)' 'MRSVEPLTVEAATSDKRVHLLQSRTHYSIGSYLGVPLMLGSGELYGTLCVADPDAHRFGNKDLDMLTIVAAWLGWYLKRN' A
#
# COMPACT_ATOMS: atom_id res chain seq x y z
N MET A 1 -6.23 15.03 -13.16
CA MET A 1 -5.90 14.77 -11.74
C MET A 1 -5.72 13.27 -11.60
N ARG A 2 -4.53 12.78 -11.25
CA ARG A 2 -4.34 11.33 -11.00
C ARG A 2 -5.03 11.01 -9.67
N SER A 3 -6.03 10.12 -9.69
CA SER A 3 -6.68 9.64 -8.47
C SER A 3 -5.65 8.92 -7.61
N VAL A 4 -5.57 9.25 -6.32
CA VAL A 4 -4.65 8.60 -5.38
C VAL A 4 -5.43 7.52 -4.64
N GLU A 5 -5.56 6.37 -5.28
CA GLU A 5 -6.32 5.23 -4.78
C GLU A 5 -5.40 4.19 -4.14
N PRO A 6 -5.91 3.38 -3.20
CA PRO A 6 -5.20 2.20 -2.72
C PRO A 6 -4.74 1.28 -3.87
N LEU A 7 -3.53 0.74 -3.73
CA LEU A 7 -2.98 -0.27 -4.61
C LEU A 7 -3.11 -1.63 -3.95
N THR A 8 -4.04 -2.44 -4.44
CA THR A 8 -4.15 -3.86 -4.08
C THR A 8 -3.55 -4.72 -5.19
N VAL A 9 -2.66 -5.63 -4.79
CA VAL A 9 -2.12 -6.72 -5.62
C VAL A 9 -2.40 -8.01 -4.89
N GLU A 10 -3.37 -8.77 -5.38
CA GLU A 10 -3.74 -10.03 -4.75
C GLU A 10 -2.74 -11.14 -5.06
N ALA A 11 -2.26 -11.23 -6.30
CA ALA A 11 -1.29 -12.24 -6.74
C ALA A 11 -0.19 -11.60 -7.57
N ALA A 12 0.93 -11.27 -6.93
CA ALA A 12 2.04 -10.54 -7.55
C ALA A 12 2.73 -11.32 -8.68
N THR A 13 2.61 -12.65 -8.70
CA THR A 13 3.15 -13.51 -9.77
C THR A 13 2.39 -13.39 -11.09
N SER A 14 1.09 -13.09 -11.04
CA SER A 14 0.20 -12.97 -12.22
C SER A 14 -0.22 -11.53 -12.54
N ASP A 15 0.07 -10.59 -11.65
CA ASP A 15 -0.23 -9.18 -11.85
C ASP A 15 0.72 -8.53 -12.85
N LYS A 16 0.18 -8.13 -14.01
CA LYS A 16 0.93 -7.52 -15.12
C LYS A 16 1.72 -6.27 -14.72
N ARG A 17 1.30 -5.55 -13.67
CA ARG A 17 1.95 -4.32 -13.19
C ARG A 17 3.24 -4.61 -12.44
N VAL A 18 3.34 -5.76 -11.77
CA VAL A 18 4.42 -6.02 -10.80
C VAL A 18 5.17 -7.35 -10.97
N HIS A 19 4.68 -8.29 -11.78
CA HIS A 19 5.27 -9.63 -11.93
C HIS A 19 6.76 -9.66 -12.32
N LEU A 20 7.23 -8.65 -13.07
CA LEU A 20 8.62 -8.52 -13.52
C LEU A 20 9.50 -7.70 -12.57
N LEU A 21 8.95 -7.14 -11.48
CA LEU A 21 9.73 -6.33 -10.56
C LEU A 21 10.68 -7.21 -9.74
N GLN A 22 11.97 -6.86 -9.72
CA GLN A 22 12.97 -7.57 -8.91
C GLN A 22 12.68 -7.48 -7.40
N SER A 23 12.05 -6.40 -6.93
CA SER A 23 11.64 -6.25 -5.53
C SER A 23 10.67 -7.35 -5.10
N ARG A 24 9.79 -7.81 -5.99
CA ARG A 24 8.88 -8.94 -5.73
C ARG A 24 9.66 -10.19 -5.35
N THR A 25 10.70 -10.53 -6.11
CA THR A 25 11.51 -11.73 -5.85
C THR A 25 12.46 -11.53 -4.67
N HIS A 26 13.06 -10.34 -4.52
CA HIS A 26 14.03 -10.07 -3.46
C HIS A 26 13.38 -10.10 -2.07
N TYR A 27 12.15 -9.59 -1.95
CA TYR A 27 11.40 -9.57 -0.68
C TYR A 27 10.33 -10.67 -0.60
N SER A 28 10.29 -11.61 -1.54
CA SER A 28 9.29 -12.68 -1.62
C SER A 28 7.86 -12.15 -1.45
N ILE A 29 7.44 -11.23 -2.32
CA ILE A 29 6.10 -10.61 -2.28
C ILE A 29 5.14 -11.45 -3.13
N GLY A 30 4.17 -12.10 -2.48
CA GLY A 30 3.05 -12.79 -3.11
C GLY A 30 1.80 -11.93 -3.22
N SER A 31 1.56 -11.08 -2.22
CA SER A 31 0.51 -10.06 -2.23
C SER A 31 0.98 -8.74 -1.61
N TYR A 32 0.33 -7.65 -1.98
CA TYR A 32 0.67 -6.30 -1.54
C TYR A 32 -0.59 -5.45 -1.38
N LEU A 33 -0.63 -4.66 -0.31
CA LEU A 33 -1.66 -3.66 -0.07
C LEU A 33 -0.97 -2.35 0.33
N GLY A 34 -1.11 -1.33 -0.53
CA GLY A 34 -0.63 0.01 -0.26
C GLY A 34 -1.77 1.01 -0.24
N VAL A 35 -1.79 1.90 0.75
CA VAL A 35 -2.73 3.02 0.85
C VAL A 35 -1.98 4.35 0.79
N PRO A 36 -2.60 5.42 0.26
CA PRO A 36 -1.97 6.72 0.23
C PRO A 36 -1.75 7.28 1.64
N LEU A 37 -0.54 7.81 1.87
CA LEU A 37 -0.20 8.55 3.08
C LEU A 37 -0.31 10.04 2.78
N MET A 38 -1.42 10.66 3.20
CA MET A 38 -1.71 12.07 2.96
C MET A 38 -1.31 12.91 4.19
N LEU A 39 -0.57 13.99 3.99
CA LEU A 39 -0.33 14.96 5.06
C LEU A 39 -1.60 15.75 5.38
N GLY A 40 -1.67 16.34 6.57
CA GLY A 40 -2.78 17.23 6.94
C GLY A 40 -2.92 18.49 6.06
N SER A 41 -2.02 18.75 5.11
CA SER A 41 -2.14 19.78 4.06
C SER A 41 -2.93 19.31 2.83
N GLY A 42 -3.21 18.01 2.71
CA GLY A 42 -3.75 17.40 1.49
C GLY A 42 -2.68 16.97 0.48
N GLU A 43 -1.40 17.15 0.80
CA GLU A 43 -0.28 16.67 -0.01
C GLU A 43 -0.09 15.15 0.14
N LEU A 44 0.19 14.47 -0.97
CA LEU A 44 0.62 13.07 -0.95
C LEU A 44 2.07 13.00 -0.48
N TYR A 45 2.29 12.46 0.72
CA TYR A 45 3.63 12.22 1.25
C TYR A 45 4.27 10.97 0.64
N GLY A 46 3.47 9.93 0.43
CA GLY A 46 3.94 8.63 -0.04
C GLY A 46 2.88 7.55 0.14
N THR A 47 3.30 6.34 0.52
CA THR A 47 2.38 5.22 0.77
C THR A 47 2.70 4.56 2.10
N LEU A 48 1.67 4.10 2.80
CA LEU A 48 1.80 3.08 3.83
C LEU A 48 1.44 1.73 3.19
N CYS A 49 2.26 0.71 3.36
CA CYS A 49 2.03 -0.57 2.73
C CYS A 49 2.39 -1.77 3.60
N VAL A 50 1.78 -2.90 3.27
CA VAL A 50 2.08 -4.22 3.79
C VAL A 50 2.25 -5.19 2.63
N ALA A 51 3.08 -6.21 2.84
CA ALA A 51 3.39 -7.25 1.87
C ALA A 51 3.41 -8.60 2.58
N ASP A 52 3.00 -9.66 1.88
CA ASP A 52 3.02 -11.03 2.38
C ASP A 52 3.52 -11.98 1.29
N PRO A 53 4.28 -13.04 1.62
CA PRO A 53 4.70 -14.05 0.65
C PRO A 53 3.56 -14.84 0.03
N ASP A 54 2.43 -14.96 0.71
CA ASP A 54 1.25 -15.64 0.20
C ASP A 54 0.39 -14.70 -0.66
N ALA A 55 -0.20 -15.25 -1.71
CA ALA A 55 -1.20 -14.54 -2.52
C ALA A 55 -2.54 -14.44 -1.77
N HIS A 56 -3.35 -13.44 -2.14
CA HIS A 56 -4.70 -13.18 -1.63
C HIS A 56 -4.76 -13.02 -0.10
N ARG A 57 -3.69 -12.52 0.51
CA ARG A 57 -3.60 -12.42 1.98
C ARG A 57 -4.50 -11.34 2.57
N PHE A 58 -4.69 -10.24 1.85
CA PHE A 58 -5.34 -9.02 2.34
C PHE A 58 -6.78 -8.89 1.81
N GLY A 59 -7.70 -8.51 2.70
CA GLY A 59 -9.09 -8.21 2.36
C GLY A 59 -9.52 -6.81 2.79
N ASN A 60 -10.83 -6.53 2.70
CA ASN A 60 -11.39 -5.21 2.98
C ASN A 60 -11.08 -4.71 4.40
N LYS A 61 -11.08 -5.60 5.39
CA LYS A 61 -10.74 -5.22 6.78
C LYS A 61 -9.30 -4.72 6.92
N ASP A 62 -8.37 -5.32 6.17
CA ASP A 62 -6.97 -4.90 6.16
C ASP A 62 -6.83 -3.54 5.48
N LEU A 63 -7.55 -3.33 4.37
CA LEU A 63 -7.62 -2.04 3.68
C LEU A 63 -8.17 -0.93 4.58
N ASP A 64 -9.28 -1.18 5.27
CA ASP A 64 -9.89 -0.21 6.18
C ASP A 64 -8.94 0.15 7.33
N MET A 65 -8.34 -0.86 7.95
CA MET A 65 -7.39 -0.67 9.04
C MET A 65 -6.15 0.10 8.57
N LEU A 66 -5.54 -0.29 7.44
CA LEU A 66 -4.35 0.36 6.92
C LEU A 66 -4.63 1.82 6.52
N THR A 67 -5.82 2.10 5.97
CA THR A 67 -6.28 3.45 5.64
C THR A 67 -6.40 4.31 6.91
N ILE A 68 -6.95 3.77 8.00
CA ILE A 68 -7.01 4.46 9.29
C ILE A 68 -5.59 4.76 9.78
N VAL A 69 -4.70 3.77 9.81
CA VAL A 69 -3.31 3.97 10.28
C VAL A 69 -2.58 5.02 9.44
N ALA A 70 -2.74 5.00 8.11
CA ALA A 70 -2.14 6.01 7.23
C ALA A 70 -2.65 7.42 7.54
N ALA A 71 -3.95 7.59 7.80
CA ALA A 71 -4.51 8.89 8.18
C ALA A 71 -3.92 9.41 9.51
N TRP A 72 -3.73 8.53 10.49
CA TRP A 72 -3.11 8.88 11.77
C TRP A 72 -1.63 9.26 11.61
N LEU A 73 -0.87 8.50 10.81
CA LEU A 73 0.53 8.81 10.52
C LEU A 73 0.67 10.13 9.77
N GLY A 74 -0.19 10.39 8.78
CA GLY A 74 -0.20 11.65 8.03
C GLY A 74 -0.43 12.87 8.91
N TRP A 75 -1.28 12.74 9.93
CA TRP A 75 -1.47 13.76 10.96
C TRP A 75 -0.25 13.93 11.87
N TYR A 76 0.41 12.83 12.25
CA TYR A 76 1.60 12.87 13.11
C TYR A 76 2.81 13.49 12.41
N LEU A 77 3.06 13.14 11.14
CA LEU A 77 4.21 13.61 10.37
C LEU A 77 4.20 15.12 10.12
N LYS A 78 3.03 15.78 10.11
CA LYS A 78 2.91 17.24 10.03
C LYS A 78 3.48 17.97 11.24
N ARG A 79 3.62 17.30 12.39
CA ARG A 79 3.91 17.94 13.69
C ARG A 79 5.40 18.16 13.99
N ASN A 80 6.29 17.73 13.09
CA ASN A 80 7.74 17.96 13.14
C ASN A 80 8.18 18.85 11.97
#